data_AF-A0AA96EBY4-F1
#
_entry.id   AF-A0AA96EBY4-F1
#
_cell.length_a   1.000
_cell.length_b   1.000
_cell.length_c   1.000
_cell.angle_alpha   90.00
_cell.angle_beta   90.00
_cell.angle_gamma   90.00
#
_symmetry.space_group_name_H-M   'P 1'
#
loop_
_entity.id
_entity.type
_entity.pdbx_description
1 polymer ?
#
loop_
_entity_poly.entity_id
_entity_poly.type
_entity_poly.pdbx_seq_one_letter_code
_entity_poly.pdbx_strand_id
1 'polypeptide(L)'
;MPDLWSQFEGGYSDIEELLDETGREADEGVRQFAWRWQRTALIAWAARAHLAVEKRIYLRLPRSPQAHQLIERGLEEHMAIHELLSELERVAGCDPRTWRVSFEQLRTMLELHAFEAEGVLVPYARRWLKPGGDELPVLLQVAKDIRARGRIRAMPSPR
;
A
#
# COMPACT_ATOMS: atom_id res chain seq x y z
N MET A 1 -5.29 14.39 21.08
CA MET A 1 -4.62 14.24 19.77
C MET A 1 -5.72 14.00 18.76
N PRO A 2 -5.81 14.76 17.65
CA PRO A 2 -6.76 14.42 16.61
C PRO A 2 -6.45 13.01 16.10
N ASP A 3 -7.50 12.22 15.94
CA ASP A 3 -7.41 10.90 15.33
C ASP A 3 -6.83 11.07 13.92
N LEU A 4 -5.70 10.41 13.65
CA LEU A 4 -5.04 10.40 12.35
C LEU A 4 -6.06 10.14 11.23
N TRP A 5 -7.08 9.30 11.45
CA TRP A 5 -8.15 9.03 10.50
C TRP A 5 -8.98 10.24 10.07
N SER A 6 -9.22 11.20 10.96
CA SER A 6 -10.00 12.41 10.63
C SER A 6 -9.27 13.33 9.63
N GLN A 7 -7.96 13.19 9.49
CA GLN A 7 -7.17 13.87 8.45
C GLN A 7 -7.09 13.07 7.14
N PHE A 8 -7.47 11.78 7.17
CA PHE A 8 -7.36 10.85 6.03
C PHE A 8 -8.70 10.56 5.32
N GLU A 9 -9.86 10.68 5.98
CA GLU A 9 -11.18 10.42 5.36
C GLU A 9 -11.59 11.47 4.33
N GLY A 10 -11.24 12.74 4.54
CA GLY A 10 -11.66 13.85 3.67
C GLY A 10 -11.05 13.87 2.27
N GLY A 11 -10.13 12.96 1.94
CA GLY A 11 -9.52 12.90 0.60
C GLY A 11 -10.15 11.88 -0.35
N TYR A 12 -11.00 10.95 0.14
CA TYR A 12 -11.50 9.82 -0.66
C TYR A 12 -12.91 10.02 -1.22
N SER A 13 -13.82 10.63 -0.47
CA SER A 13 -15.17 10.99 -0.95
C SER A 13 -15.10 11.87 -2.19
N ASP A 14 -14.17 12.83 -2.15
CA ASP A 14 -14.04 13.86 -3.17
C ASP A 14 -13.51 13.30 -4.50
N ILE A 15 -12.75 12.19 -4.46
CA ILE A 15 -12.19 11.54 -5.65
C ILE A 15 -13.25 10.68 -6.38
N GLU A 16 -14.11 9.97 -5.65
CA GLU A 16 -15.24 9.25 -6.26
C GLU A 16 -16.30 10.21 -6.81
N GLU A 17 -16.53 11.35 -6.14
CA GLU A 17 -17.43 12.41 -6.62
C GLU A 17 -16.89 13.11 -7.88
N LEU A 18 -15.58 13.43 -7.91
CA LEU A 18 -14.90 13.95 -9.11
C LEU A 18 -14.99 13.00 -10.32
N LEU A 19 -15.03 11.68 -10.11
CA LEU A 19 -15.20 10.68 -11.16
C LEU A 19 -16.61 10.66 -11.75
N ASP A 20 -17.62 10.84 -10.91
CA ASP A 20 -19.01 10.81 -11.34
C ASP A 20 -19.38 12.08 -12.14
N GLU A 21 -18.70 13.20 -11.84
CA GLU A 21 -18.82 14.46 -12.57
C GLU A 21 -18.00 14.48 -13.88
N THR A 22 -16.78 13.92 -13.88
CA THR A 22 -15.92 13.92 -15.10
C THR A 22 -16.20 12.75 -16.05
N GLY A 23 -16.78 11.65 -15.57
CA GLY A 23 -16.92 10.39 -16.32
C GLY A 23 -18.06 10.33 -17.34
N ARG A 24 -19.06 11.22 -17.26
CA ARG A 24 -20.25 11.16 -18.14
C ARG A 24 -19.99 11.63 -19.57
N GLU A 25 -18.93 12.40 -19.81
CA GLU A 25 -18.56 12.92 -21.14
C GLU A 25 -17.12 12.63 -21.58
N ALA A 26 -16.29 12.01 -20.75
CA ALA A 26 -14.90 11.73 -21.07
C ALA A 26 -14.73 10.58 -22.09
N ASP A 27 -13.79 10.76 -23.03
CA ASP A 27 -13.31 9.71 -23.92
C ASP A 27 -12.77 8.50 -23.13
N GLU A 28 -12.92 7.30 -23.69
CA GLU A 28 -12.50 6.05 -23.06
C GLU A 28 -11.02 6.04 -22.65
N GLY A 29 -10.15 6.67 -23.45
CA GLY A 29 -8.73 6.82 -23.11
C GLY A 29 -8.50 7.68 -21.86
N VAL A 30 -9.30 8.74 -21.67
CA VAL A 30 -9.22 9.62 -20.48
C VAL A 30 -9.69 8.88 -19.24
N ARG A 31 -10.78 8.10 -19.34
CA ARG A 31 -11.26 7.26 -18.24
C ARG A 31 -10.22 6.22 -17.81
N GLN A 32 -9.59 5.54 -18.77
CA GLN A 32 -8.56 4.55 -18.48
C GLN A 32 -7.31 5.18 -17.85
N PHE A 33 -6.90 6.37 -18.30
CA PHE A 33 -5.81 7.12 -17.68
C PHE A 33 -6.14 7.50 -16.23
N ALA A 34 -7.30 8.12 -15.99
CA ALA A 34 -7.74 8.54 -14.66
C ALA A 34 -7.79 7.35 -13.69
N TRP A 35 -8.34 6.22 -14.14
CA TRP A 35 -8.39 4.98 -13.36
C TRP A 35 -7.00 4.46 -12.98
N ARG A 36 -6.05 4.44 -13.93
CA ARG A 36 -4.66 3.99 -13.66
C ARG A 36 -4.00 4.89 -12.62
N TRP A 37 -4.12 6.20 -12.79
CA TRP A 37 -3.53 7.20 -11.89
C TRP A 37 -4.04 7.05 -10.46
N GLN A 38 -5.36 6.97 -10.29
CA GLN A 38 -6.00 6.80 -8.98
C GLN A 38 -5.60 5.49 -8.30
N ARG A 39 -5.56 4.39 -9.07
CA ARG A 39 -5.16 3.09 -8.52
C ARG A 39 -3.70 3.09 -8.08
N THR A 40 -2.81 3.71 -8.86
CA THR A 40 -1.42 3.92 -8.46
C THR A 40 -1.33 4.74 -7.17
N ALA A 41 -2.08 5.84 -7.05
CA ALA A 41 -2.08 6.70 -5.87
C ALA A 41 -2.58 5.96 -4.61
N LEU A 42 -3.66 5.18 -4.71
CA LEU A 42 -4.18 4.36 -3.61
C LEU A 42 -3.14 3.33 -3.14
N ILE A 43 -2.52 2.59 -4.08
CA ILE A 43 -1.52 1.58 -3.74
C ILE A 43 -0.29 2.24 -3.09
N ALA A 44 0.17 3.37 -3.64
CA ALA A 44 1.27 4.13 -3.07
C ALA A 44 0.99 4.56 -1.64
N TRP A 45 -0.21 5.07 -1.38
CA TRP A 45 -0.63 5.47 -0.04
C TRP A 45 -0.67 4.28 0.93
N ALA A 46 -1.33 3.19 0.54
CA ALA A 46 -1.47 2.00 1.38
C ALA A 46 -0.10 1.38 1.72
N ALA A 47 0.78 1.28 0.72
CA ALA A 47 2.15 0.83 0.93
C ALA A 47 2.86 1.75 1.93
N ARG A 48 2.93 3.06 1.68
CA ARG A 48 3.61 4.02 2.58
C ARG A 48 3.11 3.95 4.02
N ALA A 49 1.78 3.83 4.22
CA ALA A 49 1.19 3.67 5.54
C ALA A 49 1.68 2.39 6.22
N HIS A 50 1.66 1.25 5.52
CA HIS A 50 2.18 -0.04 6.02
C HIS A 50 3.66 0.06 6.43
N LEU A 51 4.52 0.57 5.54
CA LEU A 51 5.96 0.70 5.80
C LEU A 51 6.25 1.59 7.02
N ALA A 52 5.47 2.67 7.22
CA ALA A 52 5.62 3.55 8.37
C ALA A 52 5.31 2.83 9.70
N VAL A 53 4.32 1.92 9.71
CA VAL A 53 4.03 1.11 10.91
C VAL A 53 5.12 0.08 11.14
N GLU A 54 5.60 -0.61 10.09
CA GLU A 54 6.69 -1.58 10.22
C GLU A 54 7.98 -0.95 10.77
N LYS A 55 8.34 0.25 10.32
CA LYS A 55 9.51 0.98 10.87
C LYS A 55 9.39 1.22 12.38
N ARG A 56 8.18 1.46 12.90
CA ARG A 56 7.95 1.58 14.36
C ARG A 56 8.16 0.25 15.07
N ILE A 57 7.76 -0.86 14.44
CA ILE A 57 8.03 -2.21 14.96
C ILE A 57 9.54 -2.45 15.02
N TYR A 58 10.27 -2.16 13.94
CA TYR A 58 11.72 -2.36 13.85
C TYR A 58 12.47 -1.69 15.00
N LEU A 59 12.09 -0.45 15.35
CA LEU A 59 12.70 0.30 16.46
C LEU A 59 12.51 -0.35 17.84
N ARG A 60 11.53 -1.24 17.97
CA ARG A 60 11.17 -1.91 19.23
C ARG A 60 11.63 -3.37 19.30
N LEU A 61 12.17 -3.91 18.20
CA LEU A 61 12.75 -5.25 18.19
C LEU A 61 14.05 -5.27 19.02
N PRO A 62 14.39 -6.41 19.64
CA PRO A 62 15.65 -6.54 20.36
C PRO A 62 16.83 -6.36 19.40
N ARG A 63 17.97 -5.85 19.90
CA ARG A 63 19.22 -5.75 19.14
C ARG A 63 19.93 -7.10 19.02
N SER A 64 19.26 -8.08 18.42
CA SER A 64 19.82 -9.40 18.13
C SER A 64 20.27 -9.49 16.66
N PRO A 65 21.24 -10.36 16.32
CA PRO A 65 21.63 -10.60 14.92
C PRO A 65 20.44 -10.97 14.03
N GLN A 66 19.51 -11.77 14.55
CA GLN A 66 18.30 -12.15 13.82
C GLN A 66 17.38 -10.96 13.55
N ALA A 67 17.15 -10.08 14.54
CA ALA A 67 16.34 -8.88 14.33
C ALA A 67 16.99 -7.94 13.31
N HIS A 68 18.32 -7.81 13.35
CA HIS A 68 19.06 -6.97 12.40
C HIS A 68 18.84 -7.45 10.97
N GLN A 69 19.02 -8.75 10.70
CA GLN A 69 18.78 -9.34 9.37
C GLN A 69 17.34 -9.13 8.89
N LEU A 70 16.34 -9.26 9.78
CA LEU A 70 14.94 -9.03 9.42
C LEU A 70 14.67 -7.56 9.08
N ILE A 71 15.28 -6.63 9.83
CA ILE A 71 15.13 -5.19 9.59
C ILE A 71 15.81 -4.80 8.28
N GLU A 72 17.05 -5.25 8.04
CA GLU A 72 17.78 -4.97 6.81
C GLU A 72 17.01 -5.45 5.58
N ARG A 73 16.58 -6.72 5.59
CA ARG A 73 15.78 -7.30 4.50
C ARG A 73 14.48 -6.52 4.27
N GLY A 74 13.74 -6.21 5.34
CA GLY A 74 12.51 -5.42 5.22
C GLY A 74 12.75 -4.03 4.62
N LEU A 75 13.86 -3.37 5.00
CA LEU A 75 14.23 -2.08 4.41
C LEU A 75 14.61 -2.17 2.93
N GLU A 76 15.29 -3.24 2.51
CA GLU A 76 15.60 -3.50 1.09
C GLU A 76 14.31 -3.69 0.27
N GLU A 77 13.36 -4.47 0.77
CA GLU A 77 12.06 -4.65 0.12
C GLU A 77 11.27 -3.34 0.03
N HIS A 78 11.29 -2.53 1.09
CA HIS A 78 10.64 -1.21 1.12
C HIS A 78 11.23 -0.30 0.04
N MET A 79 12.55 -0.28 -0.12
CA MET A 79 13.22 0.49 -1.18
C MET A 79 12.78 0.02 -2.57
N ALA A 80 12.76 -1.29 -2.83
CA ALA A 80 12.31 -1.84 -4.10
C ALA A 80 10.85 -1.48 -4.41
N ILE A 81 9.96 -1.53 -3.42
CA ILE A 81 8.55 -1.11 -3.55
C ILE A 81 8.46 0.39 -3.86
N HIS A 82 9.26 1.23 -3.21
CA HIS A 82 9.30 2.67 -3.49
C HIS A 82 9.77 2.98 -4.91
N GLU A 83 10.77 2.28 -5.40
CA GLU A 83 11.26 2.40 -6.78
C GLU A 83 10.18 2.00 -7.79
N LEU A 84 9.52 0.85 -7.57
CA LEU A 84 8.43 0.38 -8.44
C LEU A 84 7.20 1.32 -8.42
N LEU A 85 6.88 1.91 -7.26
CA LEU A 85 5.83 2.93 -7.17
C LEU A 85 6.18 4.18 -7.97
N SER A 86 7.42 4.65 -7.85
CA SER A 86 7.89 5.82 -8.59
C SER A 86 7.89 5.56 -10.09
N GLU A 87 8.28 4.34 -10.50
CA GLU A 87 8.20 3.90 -11.88
C GLU A 87 6.75 3.86 -12.37
N LEU A 88 5.83 3.31 -11.57
CA LEU A 88 4.42 3.22 -11.92
C LEU A 88 3.77 4.61 -12.09
N GLU A 89 4.11 5.57 -11.23
CA GLU A 89 3.72 6.98 -11.36
C GLU A 89 4.27 7.58 -12.67
N ARG A 90 5.54 7.32 -13.00
CA ARG A 90 6.19 7.81 -14.22
C ARG A 90 5.53 7.25 -15.49
N VAL A 91 5.14 5.99 -15.49
CA VAL A 91 4.55 5.32 -16.67
C VAL A 91 3.02 5.38 -16.73
N ALA A 92 2.33 5.96 -15.75
CA ALA A 92 0.86 6.04 -15.72
C ALA A 92 0.26 6.81 -16.90
N GLY A 93 0.98 7.83 -17.39
CA GLY A 93 0.63 8.59 -18.60
C GLY A 93 1.18 8.01 -19.91
N CYS A 94 1.93 6.91 -19.85
CA CYS A 94 2.50 6.26 -21.03
C CYS A 94 1.54 5.20 -21.60
N ASP A 95 2.07 4.37 -22.51
CA ASP A 95 1.36 3.24 -23.09
C ASP A 95 0.78 2.29 -22.01
N PRO A 96 -0.48 1.83 -22.14
CA PRO A 96 -1.12 0.95 -21.15
C PRO A 96 -0.38 -0.37 -20.90
N ARG A 97 0.37 -0.89 -21.88
CA ARG A 97 1.12 -2.13 -21.74
C ARG A 97 2.30 -1.95 -20.80
N THR A 98 3.05 -0.85 -20.93
CA THR A 98 4.16 -0.50 -20.05
C THR A 98 3.69 -0.35 -18.61
N TRP A 99 2.60 0.41 -18.39
CA TRP A 99 2.01 0.54 -17.06
C TRP A 99 1.60 -0.82 -16.47
N ARG A 100 0.98 -1.70 -17.28
CA ARG A 100 0.58 -3.03 -16.82
C ARG A 100 1.78 -3.87 -16.39
N VAL A 101 2.90 -3.82 -17.12
CA VAL A 101 4.12 -4.54 -16.75
C VAL A 101 4.67 -4.04 -15.41
N SER A 102 4.81 -2.72 -15.23
CA SER A 102 5.27 -2.13 -13.96
C SER A 102 4.32 -2.43 -12.81
N PHE A 103 3.01 -2.46 -13.07
CA PHE A 103 1.99 -2.81 -12.09
C PHE A 103 2.12 -4.26 -11.62
N GLU A 104 2.32 -5.20 -12.54
CA GLU A 104 2.51 -6.61 -12.17
C GLU A 104 3.80 -6.83 -11.37
N GLN A 105 4.88 -6.12 -11.71
CA GLN A 105 6.12 -6.16 -10.92
C GLN A 105 5.89 -5.66 -9.49
N LEU A 106 5.20 -4.52 -9.33
CA LEU A 106 4.84 -3.98 -8.02
C LEU A 106 3.94 -4.97 -7.25
N ARG A 107 2.95 -5.57 -7.90
CA ARG A 107 2.07 -6.57 -7.29
C ARG A 107 2.86 -7.76 -6.75
N THR A 108 3.75 -8.34 -7.57
CA THR A 108 4.60 -9.46 -7.16
C THR A 108 5.49 -9.08 -5.98
N MET A 109 6.08 -7.88 -5.98
CA MET A 109 6.93 -7.43 -4.88
C MET A 109 6.14 -7.23 -3.58
N LEU A 110 4.93 -6.65 -3.66
CA LEU A 110 4.04 -6.48 -2.50
C LEU A 110 3.56 -7.83 -1.94
N GLU A 111 3.25 -8.80 -2.80
CA GLU A 111 2.86 -10.16 -2.39
C GLU A 111 4.01 -10.89 -1.69
N LEU A 112 5.23 -10.76 -2.21
CA LEU A 112 6.43 -11.31 -1.58
C LEU A 112 6.69 -10.67 -0.21
N HIS A 113 6.71 -9.35 -0.15
CA HIS A 113 6.89 -8.61 1.10
C HIS A 113 5.84 -8.98 2.16
N ALA A 114 4.57 -9.05 1.77
CA ALA A 114 3.49 -9.45 2.68
C ALA A 114 3.68 -10.88 3.19
N PHE A 115 4.05 -11.83 2.31
CA PHE A 115 4.31 -13.21 2.69
C PHE A 115 5.45 -13.31 3.72
N GLU A 116 6.54 -12.59 3.50
CA GLU A 116 7.70 -12.58 4.40
C GLU A 116 7.40 -11.90 5.73
N ALA A 117 6.70 -10.76 5.69
CA ALA A 117 6.28 -10.04 6.88
C ALA A 117 5.34 -10.89 7.75
N GLU A 118 4.31 -11.51 7.16
CA GLU A 118 3.36 -12.36 7.88
C GLU A 118 3.97 -13.67 8.35
N GLY A 119 4.84 -14.29 7.54
CA GLY A 119 5.46 -15.59 7.84
C GLY A 119 6.61 -15.51 8.83
N VAL A 120 7.34 -14.38 8.88
CA VAL A 120 8.60 -14.27 9.62
C VAL A 120 8.60 -13.09 10.58
N LEU A 121 8.43 -11.87 10.09
CA LEU A 121 8.55 -10.65 10.91
C LEU A 121 7.49 -10.58 12.01
N VAL A 122 6.21 -10.78 11.68
CA VAL A 122 5.10 -10.67 12.63
C VAL A 122 5.19 -11.74 13.73
N PRO A 123 5.42 -13.03 13.44
CA PRO A 123 5.67 -14.04 14.46
C PRO A 123 6.87 -13.72 15.34
N TYR A 124 7.94 -13.17 14.76
CA TYR A 124 9.11 -12.75 15.53
C TYR A 124 8.76 -11.57 16.45
N ALA A 125 8.15 -10.51 15.93
CA ALA A 125 7.76 -9.32 16.68
C ALA A 125 6.81 -9.65 17.84
N ARG A 126 5.85 -10.56 17.63
CA ARG A 126 4.91 -11.03 18.68
C ARG A 126 5.60 -11.64 19.90
N ARG A 127 6.81 -12.20 19.77
CA ARG A 127 7.55 -12.76 20.92
C ARG A 127 8.15 -11.68 21.81
N TRP A 128 8.36 -10.49 21.28
CA TRP A 128 9.08 -9.40 21.94
C TRP A 128 8.17 -8.23 22.32
N LEU A 129 7.14 -7.97 21.52
CA LEU A 129 6.16 -6.94 21.79
C LEU A 129 5.10 -7.50 22.73
N LYS A 130 4.93 -6.87 23.91
CA LYS A 130 3.90 -7.28 24.88
C LYS A 130 2.52 -7.26 24.22
N PRO A 131 1.67 -8.27 24.47
CA PRO A 131 0.26 -8.17 24.13
C PRO A 131 -0.33 -6.94 24.84
N GLY A 132 -0.72 -5.92 24.07
CA GLY A 132 -1.17 -4.62 24.59
C GLY A 132 -0.33 -3.40 24.20
N GLY A 133 0.75 -3.57 23.42
CA GLY A 133 1.36 -2.42 22.73
C GLY A 133 0.46 -1.92 21.60
N ASP A 134 0.19 -0.61 21.57
CA ASP A 134 -0.79 0.02 20.68
C ASP A 134 -0.52 -0.20 19.17
N GLU A 135 0.72 -0.51 18.76
CA GLU A 135 1.04 -0.58 17.33
C GLU A 135 0.65 -1.90 16.65
N LEU A 136 0.62 -3.03 17.39
CA LEU A 136 0.30 -4.32 16.78
C LEU A 136 -1.19 -4.42 16.35
N PRO A 137 -2.15 -3.93 17.16
CA PRO A 137 -3.53 -3.77 16.72
C PRO A 137 -3.67 -2.83 15.53
N VAL A 138 -2.89 -1.73 15.48
CA VAL A 138 -2.91 -0.79 14.34
C VAL A 138 -2.43 -1.46 13.06
N LEU A 139 -1.34 -2.23 13.08
CA LEU A 139 -0.85 -2.93 11.88
C LEU A 139 -1.89 -3.95 11.38
N LEU A 140 -2.50 -4.71 12.30
CA LEU A 140 -3.57 -5.65 11.97
C LEU A 140 -4.83 -4.95 11.47
N GLN A 141 -5.15 -3.76 11.98
CA GLN A 141 -6.30 -2.97 11.53
C GLN A 141 -6.05 -2.36 10.15
N VAL A 142 -4.88 -1.77 9.90
CA VAL A 142 -4.47 -1.30 8.57
C VAL A 142 -4.51 -2.43 7.55
N ALA A 143 -3.99 -3.62 7.88
CA ALA A 143 -4.08 -4.78 7.01
C ALA A 143 -5.53 -5.22 6.75
N LYS A 144 -6.40 -5.20 7.79
CA LYS A 144 -7.83 -5.49 7.64
C LYS A 144 -8.54 -4.44 6.79
N ASP A 145 -8.22 -3.16 6.95
CA ASP A 145 -8.82 -2.06 6.20
C ASP A 145 -8.37 -2.07 4.75
N ILE A 146 -7.08 -2.35 4.48
CA ILE A 146 -6.58 -2.60 3.12
C ILE A 146 -7.30 -3.80 2.51
N ARG A 147 -7.55 -4.88 3.26
CA ARG A 147 -8.28 -6.05 2.74
C ARG A 147 -9.78 -5.76 2.53
N ALA A 148 -10.42 -5.01 3.42
CA ALA A 148 -11.83 -4.65 3.35
C ALA A 148 -12.10 -3.62 2.25
N ARG A 149 -11.24 -2.61 2.13
CA ARG A 149 -11.28 -1.58 1.08
C ARG A 149 -10.66 -2.06 -0.23
N GLY A 150 -9.78 -3.05 -0.21
CA GLY A 150 -9.32 -3.80 -1.39
C GLY A 150 -10.42 -4.65 -2.02
N ARG A 151 -11.51 -4.90 -1.27
CA ARG A 151 -12.85 -5.12 -1.86
C ARG A 151 -13.47 -3.77 -2.25
N ILE A 152 -12.74 -2.95 -3.00
CA ILE A 152 -13.41 -2.07 -3.96
C ILE A 152 -14.19 -3.07 -4.78
N ARG A 153 -15.54 -3.06 -4.65
CA ARG A 153 -16.45 -3.78 -5.55
C ARG A 153 -15.75 -3.76 -6.89
N ALA A 154 -15.42 -4.92 -7.47
CA ALA A 154 -14.75 -4.99 -8.75
C ALA A 154 -15.46 -4.01 -9.67
N MET A 155 -14.92 -2.79 -9.82
CA MET A 155 -15.51 -1.82 -10.71
C MET A 155 -15.29 -2.49 -12.05
N PRO A 156 -16.36 -2.78 -12.80
CA PRO A 156 -16.21 -3.47 -14.06
C PRO A 156 -15.12 -2.73 -14.83
N SER A 157 -14.09 -3.45 -15.26
CA SER A 157 -13.13 -2.90 -16.21
C SER A 157 -13.96 -2.26 -17.31
N PRO A 158 -13.73 -0.99 -17.67
CA PRO A 158 -14.41 -0.45 -18.84
C PRO A 158 -14.12 -1.38 -20.02
N ARG A 159 -15.18 -1.77 -20.73
CA ARG A 159 -15.13 -2.71 -21.85
C ARG A 159 -14.60 -2.04 -23.09
#